data_AF-A0A0G0EE63-F1
#
_entry.id   AF-A0A0G0EE63-F1
#
_cell.length_a   1.000
_cell.length_b   1.000
_cell.length_c   1.000
_cell.angle_alpha   90.00
_cell.angle_beta   90.00
_cell.angle_gamma   90.00
#
_symmetry.space_group_name_H-M   'P 1'
#
loop_
_entity.id
_entity.type
_entity.pdbx_description
1 polymer ?
#
loop_
_entity_poly.entity_id
_entity_poly.type
_entity_poly.pdbx_seq_one_letter_code
_entity_poly.pdbx_strand_id
1 'polypeptide(L)'
;MSPEFLILEFFMKNHIEKRAKMGINTKLIFTDSPLTQKRKTTERNFNEEIKIISKDTNIHLDFVITPYKLVMFQLHEPLIALVIENQSMITAQKEIFELLWTTTE
;
A
#
# COMPACT_ATOMS: atom_id res chain seq x y z
N MET A 1 -24.48 -7.02 2.90
CA MET A 1 -23.18 -6.39 2.59
C MET A 1 -22.13 -7.16 3.38
N SER A 2 -21.09 -7.70 2.73
CA SER A 2 -20.08 -8.50 3.44
C SER A 2 -19.20 -7.61 4.33
N PRO A 3 -18.64 -8.12 5.44
CA PRO A 3 -17.77 -7.35 6.33
C PRO A 3 -16.57 -6.71 5.62
N GLU A 4 -16.01 -7.41 4.63
CA GLU A 4 -14.89 -6.96 3.78
C GLU A 4 -15.22 -5.68 3.01
N PHE A 5 -16.47 -5.57 2.53
CA PHE A 5 -16.93 -4.41 1.78
C PHE A 5 -17.03 -3.16 2.68
N LEU A 6 -17.42 -3.35 3.94
CA LEU A 6 -17.60 -2.29 4.93
C LEU A 6 -16.26 -1.72 5.42
N ILE A 7 -15.24 -2.57 5.57
CA ILE A 7 -13.86 -2.19 5.88
C ILE A 7 -13.26 -1.37 4.73
N LEU A 8 -13.49 -1.80 3.50
CA LEU A 8 -12.98 -1.12 2.31
C LEU A 8 -13.61 0.25 2.11
N GLU A 9 -14.95 0.39 2.24
CA GLU A 9 -15.61 1.69 2.16
C GLU A 9 -15.10 2.65 3.26
N PHE A 10 -14.95 2.15 4.49
CA PHE A 10 -14.37 2.93 5.59
C PHE A 10 -12.95 3.40 5.26
N PHE A 11 -12.10 2.51 4.74
CA PHE A 11 -10.72 2.82 4.38
C PHE A 11 -10.65 3.83 3.22
N MET A 12 -11.40 3.60 2.14
CA MET A 12 -11.43 4.49 0.97
C MET A 12 -11.94 5.88 1.36
N LYS A 13 -13.09 5.97 2.04
CA LYS A 13 -13.73 7.25 2.37
C LYS A 13 -12.97 8.04 3.42
N ASN A 14 -12.47 7.39 4.48
CA ASN A 14 -11.88 8.12 5.61
C ASN A 14 -10.37 8.27 5.53
N HIS A 15 -9.66 7.33 4.91
CA HIS A 15 -8.20 7.34 4.95
C HIS A 15 -7.59 7.91 3.67
N ILE A 16 -8.10 7.52 2.50
CA ILE A 16 -7.55 7.98 1.22
C ILE A 16 -7.96 9.42 0.95
N GLU A 17 -9.24 9.77 1.07
CA GLU A 17 -9.70 11.15 0.83
C GLU A 17 -9.04 12.18 1.75
N LYS A 18 -8.82 11.83 3.02
CA LYS A 18 -8.15 12.73 3.97
C LYS A 18 -6.70 12.99 3.57
N ARG A 19 -5.96 11.96 3.14
CA ARG A 19 -4.56 12.10 2.71
C ARG A 19 -4.42 12.79 1.35
N ALA A 20 -5.35 12.53 0.44
CA ALA A 20 -5.39 13.23 -0.85
C ALA A 20 -5.47 14.75 -0.66
N LYS A 21 -6.28 15.23 0.29
CA LYS A 21 -6.39 16.65 0.64
C LYS A 21 -5.12 17.25 1.26
N MET A 22 -4.20 16.43 1.76
CA MET A 22 -2.92 16.86 2.33
C MET A 22 -1.83 17.01 1.26
N GLY A 23 -2.10 16.68 -0.01
CA GLY A 23 -1.12 16.75 -1.09
C GLY A 23 0.02 15.72 -0.96
N ILE A 24 -0.24 14.61 -0.27
CA ILE A 24 0.75 13.54 -0.10
C ILE A 24 0.82 12.70 -1.37
N ASN A 25 1.99 12.66 -2.00
CA ASN A 25 2.26 11.76 -3.11
C ASN A 25 2.52 10.35 -2.59
N THR A 26 1.76 9.37 -3.08
CA THR A 26 1.85 7.99 -2.63
C THR A 26 2.17 7.05 -3.80
N LYS A 27 3.23 6.25 -3.66
CA LYS A 27 3.53 5.15 -4.59
C LYS A 27 2.99 3.84 -4.01
N LEU A 28 2.30 3.06 -4.83
CA LEU A 28 1.63 1.82 -4.40
C LEU A 28 1.91 0.70 -5.40
N ILE A 29 2.34 -0.46 -4.91
CA ILE A 29 2.45 -1.67 -5.72
C ILE A 29 1.35 -2.63 -5.24
N PHE A 30 0.50 -3.08 -6.16
CA PHE A 30 -0.57 -4.03 -5.85
C PHE A 30 -0.51 -5.24 -6.76
N THR A 31 -1.01 -6.39 -6.29
CA THR A 31 -1.34 -7.51 -7.17
C THR A 31 -2.55 -7.17 -8.06
N ASP A 32 -2.59 -7.76 -9.24
CA ASP A 32 -3.72 -7.58 -10.17
C ASP A 32 -5.01 -8.17 -9.59
N SER A 33 -6.06 -7.34 -9.57
CA SER A 33 -7.40 -7.69 -9.14
C SER A 33 -8.41 -6.67 -9.70
N PRO A 34 -9.70 -7.01 -9.81
CA PRO A 34 -10.72 -6.05 -10.25
C PRO A 34 -10.75 -4.76 -9.40
N LEU A 35 -10.45 -4.88 -8.10
CA LEU A 35 -10.42 -3.73 -7.19
C LEU A 35 -9.23 -2.82 -7.46
N THR A 36 -8.03 -3.38 -7.65
CA THR A 36 -6.80 -2.61 -7.88
C THR A 36 -6.83 -1.95 -9.26
N GLN A 37 -7.40 -2.63 -10.27
CA GLN A 37 -7.69 -2.03 -11.57
C GLN A 37 -8.65 -0.85 -11.46
N LYS A 38 -9.75 -0.98 -10.69
CA LYS A 38 -10.66 0.14 -10.45
C LYS A 38 -9.95 1.32 -9.79
N ARG A 39 -9.14 1.08 -8.75
CA ARG A 39 -8.39 2.13 -8.04
C ARG A 39 -7.40 2.85 -8.96
N LYS A 40 -6.71 2.11 -9.83
CA LYS A 40 -5.78 2.63 -10.84
C LYS A 40 -6.42 3.71 -11.71
N THR A 41 -7.69 3.53 -12.10
CA THR A 41 -8.42 4.55 -12.89
C THR A 41 -8.63 5.88 -12.17
N THR A 42 -8.52 5.89 -10.84
CA THR A 42 -8.73 7.07 -9.98
C THR A 42 -7.46 7.55 -9.27
N GLU A 43 -6.29 6.99 -9.59
CA GLU A 43 -5.03 7.25 -8.85
C GLU A 43 -4.69 8.75 -8.79
N ARG A 44 -4.92 9.48 -9.89
CA ARG A 44 -4.69 10.92 -9.98
C ARG A 44 -5.59 11.73 -9.05
N ASN A 45 -6.81 11.26 -8.79
CA ASN A 45 -7.74 11.94 -7.90
C ASN A 45 -7.26 11.89 -6.43
N PHE A 46 -6.33 10.98 -6.12
CA PHE A 46 -5.85 10.72 -4.77
C PHE A 46 -4.35 11.00 -4.58
N ASN A 47 -3.68 11.61 -5.57
CA ASN A 47 -2.21 11.80 -5.58
C ASN A 47 -1.45 10.47 -5.44
N GLU A 48 -1.99 9.42 -6.07
CA GLU A 48 -1.40 8.09 -6.08
C GLU A 48 -0.75 7.80 -7.42
N GLU A 49 0.34 7.05 -7.38
CA GLU A 49 0.93 6.37 -8.52
C GLU A 49 0.92 4.88 -8.21
N ILE A 50 0.25 4.10 -9.05
CA ILE A 50 0.01 2.68 -8.79
C ILE A 50 0.73 1.81 -9.84
N LYS A 51 1.50 0.81 -9.40
CA LYS A 51 1.98 -0.27 -10.27
C LYS A 51 1.27 -1.56 -9.92
N ILE A 52 0.95 -2.35 -10.94
CA ILE A 52 0.19 -3.59 -10.79
C ILE A 52 1.08 -4.76 -11.20
N ILE A 53 1.34 -5.67 -10.28
CA ILE A 53 2.09 -6.90 -10.53
C ILE A 53 1.16 -8.09 -10.74
N SER A 54 1.69 -9.20 -11.25
CA SER A 54 0.92 -10.42 -11.49
C SER A 54 0.15 -10.85 -10.24
N LYS A 55 -1.12 -11.25 -10.44
CA LYS A 55 -1.96 -11.85 -9.39
C LYS A 55 -1.37 -13.14 -8.80
N ASP A 56 -0.47 -13.80 -9.53
CA ASP A 56 0.18 -15.04 -9.11
C ASP A 56 1.41 -14.78 -8.21
N THR A 57 1.72 -13.50 -7.94
CA THR A 57 2.80 -13.14 -7.02
C THR A 57 2.43 -13.57 -5.60
N ASN A 58 3.27 -14.43 -5.01
CA ASN A 58 3.04 -14.94 -3.66
C ASN A 58 3.52 -13.92 -2.60
N ILE A 59 2.63 -13.02 -2.20
CA ILE A 59 2.89 -12.03 -1.16
C ILE A 59 2.43 -12.57 0.21
N HIS A 60 3.34 -12.54 1.17
CA HIS A 60 3.07 -12.93 2.57
C HIS A 60 2.91 -11.74 3.51
N LEU A 61 3.45 -10.59 3.11
CA LEU A 61 3.55 -9.38 3.90
C LEU A 61 3.13 -8.19 3.06
N ASP A 62 2.33 -7.30 3.64
CA ASP A 62 2.15 -5.95 3.13
C ASP A 62 2.88 -4.99 4.08
N PHE A 63 3.32 -3.86 3.56
CA PHE A 63 4.03 -2.85 4.31
C PHE A 63 3.76 -1.43 3.84
N VAL A 64 3.81 -0.50 4.79
CA VAL A 64 3.69 0.94 4.54
C VAL A 64 4.92 1.64 5.11
N ILE A 65 5.55 2.45 4.27
CA ILE A 65 6.72 3.26 4.63
C ILE A 65 6.29 4.72 4.75
N THR A 66 6.65 5.35 5.85
CA THR A 66 6.54 6.79 6.07
C THR A 66 7.90 7.34 6.51
N PRO A 67 8.10 8.67 6.58
CA PRO A 67 9.37 9.23 7.06
C PRO A 67 9.76 8.79 8.48
N TYR A 68 8.79 8.35 9.29
CA TYR A 68 9.01 8.08 10.72
C TYR A 68 8.79 6.63 11.11
N LYS A 69 8.06 5.85 10.29
CA LYS A 69 7.69 4.48 10.61
C LYS A 69 7.66 3.60 9.37
N LEU A 70 8.09 2.35 9.57
CA LEU A 70 7.78 1.21 8.73
C LEU A 70 6.74 0.36 9.47
N VAL A 71 5.59 0.14 8.84
CA VAL A 71 4.57 -0.79 9.35
C VAL A 71 4.55 -1.99 8.42
N MET A 72 4.64 -3.19 8.96
CA MET A 72 4.54 -4.44 8.21
C MET A 72 3.43 -5.29 8.83
N PHE A 73 2.64 -5.97 8.00
CA PHE A 73 1.59 -6.86 8.47
C PHE A 73 1.51 -8.14 7.65
N GLN A 74 1.25 -9.24 8.34
CA GLN A 74 1.04 -10.54 7.69
C GLN A 74 -0.32 -10.58 7.01
N LEU A 75 -0.34 -11.13 5.80
CA LEU A 75 -1.57 -11.36 5.03
C LEU A 75 -2.19 -12.74 5.32
N HIS A 76 -1.48 -13.58 6.05
CA HIS A 76 -1.89 -14.95 6.40
C HIS A 76 -1.73 -15.17 7.91
N GLU A 77 -2.54 -16.06 8.47
CA GLU A 77 -2.50 -16.38 9.91
C GLU A 77 -1.14 -16.99 10.34
N PRO A 78 -0.64 -16.68 11.55
CA PRO A 78 -1.22 -15.76 12.53
C PRO A 78 -1.14 -14.30 12.09
N LEU A 79 -2.21 -13.51 12.25
CA LEU A 79 -2.18 -12.09 11.91
C LEU A 79 -1.31 -11.29 12.90
N ILE A 80 -0.11 -10.90 12.47
CA ILE A 80 0.81 -10.07 13.25
C ILE A 80 1.12 -8.77 12.48
N ALA A 81 1.21 -7.66 13.22
CA ALA A 81 1.73 -6.39 12.72
C ALA A 81 2.97 -5.96 13.50
N LEU A 82 3.98 -5.47 12.79
CA LEU A 82 5.21 -4.92 13.33
C LEU A 82 5.29 -3.43 12.98
N VAL A 83 5.62 -2.61 13.97
CA VAL A 83 5.87 -1.17 13.79
C VAL A 83 7.32 -0.90 14.16
N ILE A 84 8.07 -0.38 13.19
CA ILE A 84 9.50 -0.10 13.30
C ILE A 84 9.71 1.41 13.17
N GLU A 85 10.28 2.02 14.20
CA GLU A 85 10.60 3.46 14.25
C GLU A 85 12.11 3.73 14.13
N ASN A 86 12.87 2.71 13.74
CA ASN A 86 14.31 2.81 13.50
C ASN A 86 14.59 3.40 12.11
N GLN A 87 15.26 4.55 12.07
CA GLN A 87 15.52 5.30 10.83
C GLN A 87 16.39 4.53 9.83
N SER A 88 17.37 3.74 10.28
CA SER A 88 18.19 2.93 9.37
C SER A 88 17.36 1.84 8.68
N MET A 89 16.43 1.21 9.41
CA MET A 89 15.52 0.21 8.84
C MET A 89 14.50 0.83 7.89
N ILE A 90 13.97 2.01 8.22
CA ILE A 90 13.05 2.75 7.35
C ILE A 90 13.75 3.11 6.03
N THR A 91 14.98 3.63 6.08
CA THR A 91 15.77 3.96 4.89
C THR A 91 16.06 2.73 4.05
N ALA A 92 16.55 1.65 4.66
CA ALA A 92 16.84 0.40 3.94
C ALA A 92 15.60 -0.17 3.25
N GLN A 93 14.45 -0.19 3.94
CA GLN A 93 13.22 -0.69 3.33
C GLN A 93 12.71 0.24 2.21
N LYS A 94 12.92 1.56 2.34
CA LYS A 94 12.60 2.52 1.28
C LYS A 94 13.45 2.27 0.03
N GLU A 95 14.75 2.02 0.20
CA GLU A 95 15.66 1.71 -0.91
C GLU A 95 15.22 0.43 -1.64
N ILE A 96 14.84 -0.61 -0.89
CA ILE A 96 14.29 -1.85 -1.46
C ILE A 96 12.99 -1.55 -2.22
N PHE A 97 12.08 -0.77 -1.63
CA PHE A 97 10.84 -0.38 -2.29
C PHE A 97 11.10 0.38 -3.60
N GLU A 98 12.01 1.35 -3.60
CA GLU A 98 12.35 2.11 -4.81
C GLU A 98 13.00 1.23 -5.88
N LEU A 99 13.82 0.24 -5.49
CA LEU A 99 14.33 -0.76 -6.44
C LEU A 99 13.20 -1.56 -7.08
N LEU A 100 12.28 -2.10 -6.28
CA LEU A 100 11.10 -2.83 -6.76
C LEU A 100 10.23 -1.94 -7.66
N TRP A 101 10.08 -0.67 -7.27
CA TRP A 101 9.34 0.33 -8.02
C TRP A 101 9.93 0.53 -9.41
N THR A 102 11.25 0.65 -9.53
CA THR A 102 11.92 0.84 -10.82
C THR A 102 11.82 -0.40 -11.71
N THR A 103 11.88 -1.61 -11.13
CA THR A 103 11.86 -2.87 -11.91
C THR A 103 10.46 -3.34 -12.29
N THR A 104 9.44 -2.85 -11.61
CA THR A 104 8.04 -3.19 -11.93
C THR A 104 7.60 -2.32 -13.11
N GLU A 105 7.12 -2.92 -14.19
CA GLU A 105 6.57 -2.18 -15.36
C GLU A 105 5.13 -1.75 -15.14
#